data_AF-A0A2C6DHU1-F1
#
_entry.id   AF-A0A2C6DHU1-F1
#
_cell.length_a   1.000
_cell.length_b   1.000
_cell.length_c   1.000
_cell.angle_alpha   90.00
_cell.angle_beta   90.00
_cell.angle_gamma   90.00
#
_symmetry.space_group_name_H-M   'P 1'
#
loop_
_entity.id
_entity.type
_entity.pdbx_description
1 polymer ?
#
loop_
_entity_poly.entity_id
_entity_poly.type
_entity_poly.pdbx_seq_one_letter_code
_entity_poly.pdbx_strand_id
1 'polypeptide(L)'
;MMPAQFGGLFAVYLISLVFILFLTYKEFRRVRFNFNVLFSLLYLLTFYFGFPLTCLLVFQFDVQVVEVDSLLNAMLSATCFYAIYYVCYKTRLLKPRATPRAPIFTMNRVETNLTWMLLALVAISTVGIFFLQNGFLLFKLEKYSQIFSSDVSGVALKRFFYFFIPAMLIVYFLKQDTRSWFLFLASTVAFGILTYIVVGGTRANILIAFALFLFIGIARGHITLWMLVMAGVAGVVGMFWLALKRYGMNVSGEEAFYTFLYLTRDTFSPWENLALLLQNYDKIEFQGLAPIVRDFYVFIPSWLWPERPDLVVNTANYFTWEVLNYHAGLAISPTLIGSLVVMGGIWFIPLGAIGVGLIIKWFDWVYEQGKAEPNRYKSAILQAFCFGAIFNIIVLAREGLDSFVSRVVFFSLVFLLCLVMAKLLYWAFDACGMVRQRVRNSMSARQAKISDA
;
A
#
# COMPACT_ATOMS: atom_id res chain seq x y z
N MET A 1 37.97 6.70 0.01
CA MET A 1 37.17 5.90 0.97
C MET A 1 37.87 4.56 1.20
N MET A 2 38.07 4.10 2.43
CA MET A 2 38.85 2.87 2.71
C MET A 2 38.04 1.62 2.29
N PRO A 3 38.53 0.76 1.37
CA PRO A 3 37.84 -0.46 0.93
C PRO A 3 37.43 -1.39 2.07
N ALA A 4 38.17 -1.35 3.18
CA ALA A 4 37.88 -2.13 4.39
C ALA A 4 36.54 -1.76 5.07
N GLN A 5 36.16 -0.47 5.06
CA GLN A 5 34.91 -0.02 5.67
C GLN A 5 33.68 -0.51 4.88
N PHE A 6 33.74 -0.44 3.55
CA PHE A 6 32.71 -1.02 2.67
C PHE A 6 32.67 -2.55 2.75
N GLY A 7 33.81 -3.21 2.94
CA GLY A 7 33.86 -4.66 3.21
C GLY A 7 33.12 -5.05 4.49
N GLY A 8 33.29 -4.28 5.57
CA GLY A 8 32.54 -4.46 6.82
C GLY A 8 31.04 -4.26 6.64
N LEU A 9 30.64 -3.20 5.93
CA LEU A 9 29.24 -2.92 5.60
C LEU A 9 28.62 -4.06 4.77
N PHE A 10 29.34 -4.57 3.76
CA PHE A 10 28.91 -5.71 2.94
C PHE A 10 28.73 -7.00 3.78
N ALA A 11 29.60 -7.25 4.75
CA ALA A 11 29.46 -8.39 5.64
C ALA A 11 28.19 -8.29 6.50
N VAL A 12 27.93 -7.12 7.10
CA VAL A 12 26.70 -6.87 7.87
C VAL A 12 25.47 -6.98 6.98
N TYR A 13 25.54 -6.49 5.75
CA TYR A 13 24.47 -6.63 4.76
C TYR A 13 24.15 -8.10 4.48
N LEU A 14 25.15 -8.93 4.19
CA LEU A 14 24.95 -10.35 3.91
C LEU A 14 24.33 -11.09 5.09
N ILE A 15 24.85 -10.86 6.30
CA ILE A 15 24.33 -11.50 7.52
C ILE A 15 22.85 -11.13 7.72
N SER A 16 22.54 -9.84 7.62
CA SER A 16 21.19 -9.30 7.79
C SER A 16 20.23 -9.82 6.72
N LEU A 17 20.68 -9.83 5.46
CA LEU A 17 19.91 -10.32 4.32
C LEU A 17 19.60 -11.81 4.49
N VAL A 18 20.60 -12.63 4.81
CA VAL A 18 20.42 -14.08 5.03
C VAL A 18 19.46 -14.33 6.20
N PHE A 19 19.60 -13.58 7.30
CA PHE A 19 18.69 -13.68 8.44
C PHE A 19 17.23 -13.44 8.05
N ILE A 20 16.94 -12.32 7.36
CA ILE A 20 15.58 -11.96 6.97
C ILE A 20 15.03 -12.91 5.90
N LEU A 21 15.84 -13.27 4.91
CA LEU A 21 15.45 -14.22 3.86
C LEU A 21 15.15 -15.60 4.44
N PHE A 22 15.95 -16.08 5.38
CA PHE A 22 15.72 -17.38 6.04
C PHE A 22 14.37 -17.40 6.77
N LEU A 23 14.08 -16.35 7.56
CA LEU A 23 12.80 -16.22 8.25
C LEU A 23 11.63 -16.13 7.27
N THR A 24 11.77 -15.33 6.22
CA THR A 24 10.75 -15.16 5.16
C THR A 24 10.50 -16.46 4.41
N TYR A 25 11.54 -17.19 4.04
CA TYR A 25 11.45 -18.46 3.34
C TYR A 25 10.73 -19.52 4.16
N LYS A 26 11.03 -19.59 5.47
CA LYS A 26 10.34 -20.50 6.40
C LYS A 26 8.83 -20.23 6.46
N GLU A 27 8.43 -18.97 6.44
CA GLU A 27 7.01 -18.59 6.43
C GLU A 27 6.34 -18.89 5.10
N PHE A 28 7.00 -18.56 3.98
CA PHE A 28 6.49 -18.84 2.64
C PHE A 28 6.28 -20.34 2.40
N ARG A 29 7.17 -21.19 2.91
CA ARG A 29 7.04 -22.66 2.89
C ARG A 29 5.83 -23.16 3.68
N ARG A 30 5.39 -22.44 4.72
CA ARG A 30 4.22 -22.81 5.53
C ARG A 30 2.92 -22.33 4.91
N VAL A 31 2.88 -21.09 4.44
CA VAL A 31 1.69 -20.45 3.87
C VAL A 31 2.11 -19.69 2.61
N ARG A 32 1.55 -20.07 1.45
CA ARG A 32 1.88 -19.44 0.15
C ARG A 32 1.65 -17.93 0.13
N PHE A 33 0.64 -17.43 0.84
CA PHE A 33 0.35 -16.00 0.96
C PHE A 33 -0.21 -15.66 2.34
N ASN A 34 0.42 -14.69 3.00
CA ASN A 34 0.02 -14.06 4.26
C ASN A 34 0.69 -12.67 4.30
N PHE A 35 0.10 -11.72 5.03
CA PHE A 35 0.54 -10.33 5.11
C PHE A 35 1.94 -10.16 5.71
N ASN A 36 2.38 -11.05 6.60
CA ASN A 36 3.76 -11.09 7.07
C ASN A 36 4.77 -11.39 5.96
N VAL A 37 4.45 -12.31 5.04
CA VAL A 37 5.33 -12.59 3.89
C VAL A 37 5.39 -11.36 2.98
N LEU A 38 4.23 -10.75 2.69
CA LEU A 38 4.13 -9.52 1.91
C LEU A 38 4.97 -8.40 2.55
N PHE A 39 4.78 -8.14 3.84
CA PHE A 39 5.51 -7.12 4.58
C PHE A 39 7.01 -7.40 4.56
N SER A 40 7.43 -8.66 4.77
CA SER A 40 8.85 -9.03 4.74
C SER A 40 9.50 -8.81 3.37
N LEU A 41 8.78 -9.12 2.28
CA LEU A 41 9.25 -8.84 0.91
C LEU A 41 9.35 -7.34 0.64
N LEU A 42 8.36 -6.56 1.07
CA LEU A 42 8.39 -5.09 0.96
C LEU A 42 9.49 -4.47 1.81
N TYR A 43 9.76 -5.04 2.99
CA TYR A 43 10.82 -4.62 3.88
C TYR A 43 12.20 -4.85 3.27
N LEU A 44 12.44 -6.05 2.71
CA LEU A 44 13.65 -6.37 1.95
C LEU A 44 13.82 -5.44 0.75
N LEU A 45 12.75 -5.20 -0.01
CA LEU A 45 12.75 -4.27 -1.14
C LEU A 45 13.08 -2.84 -0.71
N THR A 46 12.56 -2.39 0.43
CA THR A 46 12.73 -1.00 0.88
C THR A 46 14.11 -0.76 1.48
N PHE A 47 14.60 -1.67 2.32
CA PHE A 47 15.81 -1.45 3.15
C PHE A 47 17.08 -2.14 2.64
N TYR A 48 16.98 -3.21 1.84
CA TYR A 48 18.14 -4.01 1.45
C TYR A 48 18.40 -4.03 -0.06
N PHE A 49 17.37 -3.94 -0.90
CA PHE A 49 17.53 -4.00 -2.36
C PHE A 49 18.40 -2.86 -2.92
N GLY A 50 18.42 -1.69 -2.28
CA GLY A 50 19.20 -0.54 -2.72
C GLY A 50 20.69 -0.66 -2.46
N PHE A 51 21.13 -1.48 -1.51
CA PHE A 51 22.55 -1.59 -1.15
C PHE A 51 23.44 -2.07 -2.32
N PRO A 52 23.10 -3.17 -3.05
CA PRO A 52 23.84 -3.56 -4.25
C PRO A 52 23.90 -2.46 -5.33
N LEU A 53 22.81 -1.72 -5.52
CA LEU A 53 22.76 -0.61 -6.47
C LEU A 53 23.69 0.54 -6.04
N THR A 54 23.73 0.81 -4.73
CA THR A 54 24.62 1.80 -4.11
C THR A 54 26.07 1.41 -4.29
N CYS A 55 26.42 0.13 -4.08
CA CYS A 55 27.77 -0.37 -4.34
C CYS A 55 28.18 -0.16 -5.80
N LEU A 56 27.32 -0.47 -6.76
CA LEU A 56 27.60 -0.22 -8.18
C LEU A 56 27.81 1.27 -8.46
N LEU A 57 26.97 2.16 -7.89
CA LEU A 57 27.11 3.61 -8.02
C LEU A 57 28.45 4.12 -7.43
N VAL A 58 28.87 3.61 -6.28
CA VAL A 58 30.15 3.99 -5.65
C VAL A 58 31.34 3.48 -6.45
N PHE A 59 31.37 2.19 -6.78
CA PHE A 59 32.56 1.58 -7.39
C PHE A 59 32.71 1.91 -8.88
N GLN A 60 31.61 2.11 -9.60
CA GLN A 60 31.64 2.36 -11.05
C GLN A 60 31.56 3.84 -11.40
N PHE A 61 30.90 4.67 -10.59
CA PHE A 61 30.63 6.08 -10.91
C PHE A 61 31.18 7.06 -9.86
N ASP A 62 31.93 6.57 -8.86
CA ASP A 62 32.53 7.38 -7.78
C ASP A 62 31.54 8.32 -7.07
N VAL A 63 30.29 7.86 -6.92
CA VAL A 63 29.22 8.64 -6.30
C VAL A 63 29.52 8.82 -4.82
N GLN A 64 29.45 10.06 -4.33
CA GLN A 64 29.51 10.33 -2.90
C GLN A 64 28.23 9.85 -2.23
N VAL A 65 28.38 8.91 -1.30
CA VAL A 65 27.30 8.39 -0.47
C VAL A 65 27.49 8.92 0.95
N VAL A 66 26.40 8.88 1.72
CA VAL A 66 26.37 9.08 3.18
C VAL A 66 27.53 8.34 3.85
N GLU A 67 28.04 8.92 4.94
CA GLU A 67 29.06 8.32 5.78
C GLU A 67 28.76 6.85 6.12
N VAL A 68 29.79 6.01 6.04
CA VAL A 68 29.66 4.55 6.22
C VAL A 68 29.08 4.19 7.59
N ASP A 69 29.40 4.95 8.63
CA ASP A 69 28.88 4.75 9.98
C ASP A 69 27.36 4.97 10.05
N SER A 70 26.85 5.98 9.35
CA SER A 70 25.41 6.25 9.25
C SER A 70 24.68 5.17 8.43
N LEU A 71 25.29 4.68 7.34
CA LEU A 71 24.78 3.54 6.57
C LEU A 71 24.73 2.25 7.40
N LEU A 72 25.78 2.01 8.20
CA LEU A 72 25.84 0.88 9.12
C LEU A 72 24.73 0.98 10.18
N ASN A 73 24.57 2.15 10.80
CA ASN A 73 23.52 2.41 11.78
C ASN A 73 22.11 2.22 11.20
N ALA A 74 21.87 2.67 9.96
CA ALA A 74 20.62 2.45 9.26
C ALA A 74 20.33 0.96 9.06
N MET A 75 21.34 0.18 8.62
CA MET A 75 21.19 -1.25 8.37
C MET A 75 21.03 -2.07 9.65
N LEU A 76 21.77 -1.74 10.71
CA LEU A 76 21.61 -2.35 12.03
C LEU A 76 20.23 -2.02 12.61
N SER A 77 19.79 -0.77 12.52
CA SER A 77 18.45 -0.35 12.96
C SER A 77 17.35 -1.11 12.20
N ALA A 78 17.50 -1.28 10.89
CA ALA A 78 16.59 -2.06 10.07
C ALA A 78 16.59 -3.56 10.45
N THR A 79 17.75 -4.12 10.76
CA THR A 79 17.84 -5.53 11.15
C THR A 79 17.22 -5.76 12.54
N CYS A 80 17.52 -4.89 13.50
CA CYS A 80 16.95 -4.90 14.84
C CYS A 80 15.42 -4.71 14.81
N PHE A 81 14.93 -3.74 14.03
CA PHE A 81 13.50 -3.53 13.84
C PHE A 81 12.82 -4.81 13.33
N TYR A 82 13.38 -5.46 12.30
CA TYR A 82 12.79 -6.68 11.75
C TYR A 82 12.81 -7.83 12.76
N ALA A 83 13.89 -7.99 13.54
CA ALA A 83 13.98 -9.02 14.56
C ALA A 83 12.89 -8.84 15.64
N ILE A 84 12.72 -7.63 16.16
CA ILE A 84 11.69 -7.31 17.17
C ILE A 84 10.29 -7.50 16.58
N TYR A 85 10.06 -7.00 15.36
CA TYR A 85 8.83 -7.20 14.60
C TYR A 85 8.48 -8.69 14.48
N TYR A 86 9.45 -9.53 14.07
CA TYR A 86 9.22 -10.96 13.85
C TYR A 86 8.90 -11.69 15.16
N VAL A 87 9.63 -11.37 16.24
CA VAL A 87 9.35 -11.91 17.58
C VAL A 87 7.94 -11.51 18.00
N CYS A 88 7.57 -10.23 17.91
CA CYS A 88 6.23 -9.76 18.26
C CYS A 88 5.13 -10.45 17.43
N TYR A 89 5.32 -10.54 16.11
CA TYR A 89 4.39 -11.24 15.22
C TYR A 89 4.16 -12.69 15.66
N LYS A 90 5.25 -13.42 15.98
CA LYS A 90 5.19 -14.83 16.40
C LYS A 90 4.70 -15.05 17.82
N THR A 91 4.96 -14.13 18.74
CA THR A 91 4.51 -14.25 20.13
C THR A 91 2.98 -14.32 20.18
N ARG A 92 2.42 -15.43 20.66
CA ARG A 92 0.96 -15.55 20.80
C ARG A 92 0.52 -14.86 22.10
N LEU A 93 0.00 -13.64 21.97
CA LEU A 93 -0.56 -12.90 23.10
C LEU A 93 -1.90 -13.48 23.60
N LEU A 94 -2.61 -14.25 22.76
CA LEU A 94 -3.91 -14.86 23.09
C LEU A 94 -3.93 -16.35 22.73
N LYS A 95 -4.47 -17.18 23.62
CA LYS A 95 -4.73 -18.60 23.35
C LYS A 95 -5.79 -18.75 22.26
N PRO A 96 -5.64 -19.71 21.32
CA PRO A 96 -6.69 -20.04 20.36
C PRO A 96 -7.98 -20.38 21.11
N ARG A 97 -9.07 -19.67 20.81
CA ARG A 97 -10.39 -20.00 21.34
C ARG A 97 -10.95 -21.19 20.58
N ALA A 98 -11.38 -22.22 21.30
CA ALA A 98 -11.98 -23.43 20.74
C ALA A 98 -13.42 -23.22 20.23
N THR A 99 -14.09 -22.15 20.66
CA THR A 99 -15.49 -21.89 20.32
C THR A 99 -15.63 -20.90 19.14
N PRO A 100 -16.41 -21.24 18.09
CA PRO A 100 -16.70 -20.31 17.01
C PRO A 100 -17.44 -19.07 17.56
N ARG A 101 -16.99 -17.87 17.20
CA ARG A 101 -17.67 -16.61 17.54
C ARG A 101 -19.01 -16.54 16.82
N ALA A 102 -20.04 -16.02 17.49
CA ALA A 102 -21.24 -15.57 16.82
C ALA A 102 -20.87 -14.57 15.70
N PRO A 103 -21.46 -14.69 14.50
CA PRO A 103 -21.14 -13.80 13.39
C PRO A 103 -21.57 -12.38 13.75
N ILE A 104 -20.60 -11.46 13.85
CA ILE A 104 -20.83 -10.03 14.19
C ILE A 104 -21.81 -9.38 13.21
N PHE A 105 -21.75 -9.78 11.94
CA PHE A 105 -22.72 -9.42 10.93
C PHE A 105 -22.83 -10.54 9.89
N THR A 106 -23.98 -10.63 9.25
CA THR A 106 -24.24 -11.48 8.09
C THR A 106 -24.35 -10.61 6.84
N MET A 107 -24.01 -11.20 5.69
CA MET A 107 -24.08 -10.52 4.39
C MET A 107 -24.88 -11.34 3.39
N ASN A 108 -25.80 -10.67 2.70
CA ASN A 108 -26.59 -11.21 1.62
C ASN A 108 -26.07 -10.76 0.25
N ARG A 109 -26.56 -11.43 -0.81
CA ARG A 109 -26.22 -11.10 -2.20
C ARG A 109 -26.50 -9.63 -2.54
N VAL A 110 -27.65 -9.12 -2.11
CA VAL A 110 -28.08 -7.75 -2.39
C VAL A 110 -27.19 -6.76 -1.65
N GLU A 111 -26.95 -6.95 -0.35
CA GLU A 111 -26.07 -6.10 0.45
C GLU A 111 -24.64 -6.04 -0.13
N THR A 112 -24.09 -7.18 -0.56
CA THR A 112 -22.75 -7.21 -1.16
C THR A 112 -22.71 -6.53 -2.53
N ASN A 113 -23.77 -6.68 -3.32
CA ASN A 113 -23.90 -5.98 -4.60
C ASN A 113 -24.01 -4.46 -4.40
N LEU A 114 -24.81 -4.02 -3.44
CA LEU A 114 -24.93 -2.61 -3.08
C LEU A 114 -23.59 -2.06 -2.57
N THR A 115 -22.85 -2.84 -1.76
CA THR A 115 -21.55 -2.42 -1.22
C THR A 115 -20.55 -2.09 -2.33
N TRP A 116 -20.36 -3.00 -3.32
CA TRP A 116 -19.42 -2.71 -4.40
C TRP A 116 -19.92 -1.60 -5.34
N MET A 117 -21.24 -1.50 -5.57
CA MET A 117 -21.82 -0.41 -6.35
C MET A 117 -21.59 0.94 -5.69
N LEU A 118 -21.76 1.05 -4.37
CA LEU A 118 -21.51 2.29 -3.62
C LEU A 118 -20.03 2.67 -3.65
N LEU A 119 -19.13 1.70 -3.46
CA LEU A 119 -17.68 1.96 -3.56
C LEU A 119 -17.27 2.42 -4.97
N ALA A 120 -17.82 1.79 -6.01
CA ALA A 120 -17.59 2.18 -7.40
C ALA A 120 -18.19 3.57 -7.69
N LEU A 121 -19.38 3.87 -7.18
CA LEU A 121 -20.05 5.16 -7.32
C LEU A 121 -19.22 6.26 -6.66
N VAL A 122 -18.74 6.07 -5.43
CA VAL A 122 -17.85 7.02 -4.75
C VAL A 122 -16.61 7.32 -5.62
N ALA A 123 -15.97 6.29 -6.16
CA ALA A 123 -14.79 6.48 -7.01
C ALA A 123 -15.11 7.18 -8.34
N ILE A 124 -16.18 6.80 -9.04
CA ILE A 124 -16.56 7.38 -10.33
C ILE A 124 -17.07 8.81 -10.17
N SER A 125 -17.93 9.07 -9.18
CA SER A 125 -18.45 10.41 -8.89
C SER A 125 -17.33 11.37 -8.50
N THR A 126 -16.36 10.94 -7.69
CA THR A 126 -15.22 11.80 -7.33
C THR A 126 -14.30 12.08 -8.52
N VAL A 127 -14.03 11.10 -9.39
CA VAL A 127 -13.30 11.34 -10.65
C VAL A 127 -14.06 12.31 -11.54
N GLY A 128 -15.37 12.15 -11.66
CA GLY A 128 -16.24 13.02 -12.45
C GLY A 128 -16.24 14.46 -11.94
N ILE A 129 -16.39 14.67 -10.63
CA ILE A 129 -16.34 16.01 -10.02
C ILE A 129 -14.96 16.64 -10.24
N PHE A 130 -13.88 15.87 -10.01
CA PHE A 130 -12.52 16.38 -10.22
C PHE A 130 -12.28 16.77 -11.69
N PHE A 131 -12.79 15.98 -12.63
CA PHE A 131 -12.73 16.27 -14.06
C PHE A 131 -13.54 17.51 -14.43
N LEU A 132 -14.74 17.71 -13.87
CA LEU A 132 -15.55 18.91 -14.10
C LEU A 132 -14.88 20.18 -13.56
N GLN A 133 -14.16 20.06 -12.45
CA GLN A 133 -13.47 21.19 -11.82
C GLN A 133 -12.18 21.61 -12.56
N ASN A 134 -11.40 20.64 -13.06
CA ASN A 134 -10.04 20.90 -13.56
C ASN A 134 -9.85 20.62 -15.06
N GLY A 135 -10.73 19.83 -15.67
CA GLY A 135 -10.56 19.27 -17.02
C GLY A 135 -9.48 18.19 -17.08
N PHE A 136 -8.91 17.95 -18.27
CA PHE A 136 -7.80 17.02 -18.43
C PHE A 136 -6.46 17.67 -18.07
N LEU A 137 -5.97 17.41 -16.86
CA LEU A 137 -4.71 18.00 -16.37
C LEU A 137 -3.48 17.51 -17.15
N LEU A 138 -3.51 16.30 -17.72
CA LEU A 138 -2.38 15.74 -18.47
C LEU A 138 -2.01 16.55 -19.72
N PHE A 139 -2.97 17.24 -20.32
CA PHE A 139 -2.73 18.09 -21.50
C PHE A 139 -2.46 19.56 -21.14
N LYS A 140 -2.63 19.94 -19.87
CA LYS A 140 -2.46 21.33 -19.39
C LYS A 140 -1.16 21.56 -18.61
N LEU A 141 -0.60 20.53 -17.97
CA LEU A 141 0.54 20.66 -17.06
C LEU A 141 1.85 20.23 -17.74
N GLU A 142 2.84 21.12 -17.79
CA GLU A 142 4.18 20.81 -18.29
C GLU A 142 5.07 20.16 -17.22
N LYS A 143 4.83 20.42 -15.92
CA LYS A 143 5.63 19.89 -14.79
C LYS A 143 4.76 19.17 -13.72
N TYR A 144 5.25 18.05 -13.18
CA TYR A 144 4.57 17.26 -12.14
C TYR A 144 4.29 18.05 -10.85
N SER A 145 5.17 19.00 -10.49
CA SER A 145 4.99 19.87 -9.31
C SER A 145 3.77 20.80 -9.45
N GLN A 146 3.33 21.12 -10.67
CA GLN A 146 2.14 21.95 -10.91
C GLN A 146 0.84 21.18 -10.59
N ILE A 147 0.89 19.86 -10.39
CA ILE A 147 -0.26 19.08 -9.89
C ILE A 147 -0.64 19.48 -8.46
N PHE A 148 0.28 20.17 -7.75
CA PHE A 148 0.13 20.72 -6.41
C PHE A 148 0.09 22.26 -6.39
N SER A 149 -0.01 22.94 -7.55
CA SER A 149 -0.22 24.39 -7.57
C SER A 149 -1.64 24.74 -7.10
N SER A 150 -1.83 25.98 -6.66
CA SER A 150 -3.13 26.54 -6.28
C SER A 150 -4.18 26.49 -7.39
N ASP A 151 -3.77 26.21 -8.63
CA ASP A 151 -4.64 26.16 -9.80
C ASP A 151 -5.45 24.85 -9.90
N VAL A 152 -5.07 23.81 -9.13
CA VAL A 152 -5.76 22.52 -9.12
C VAL A 152 -6.63 22.39 -7.88
N SER A 153 -7.94 22.52 -8.08
CA SER A 153 -8.94 22.36 -7.01
C SER A 153 -9.25 20.88 -6.75
N GLY A 154 -9.50 20.51 -5.49
CA GLY A 154 -9.99 19.18 -5.14
C GLY A 154 -8.91 18.07 -5.11
N VAL A 155 -7.65 18.38 -4.81
CA VAL A 155 -6.55 17.38 -4.69
C VAL A 155 -6.90 16.23 -3.74
N ALA A 156 -7.68 16.49 -2.69
CA ALA A 156 -8.17 15.46 -1.76
C ALA A 156 -9.06 14.39 -2.43
N LEU A 157 -9.79 14.73 -3.51
CA LEU A 157 -10.67 13.80 -4.22
C LEU A 157 -9.87 12.63 -4.82
N LYS A 158 -8.59 12.84 -5.14
CA LYS A 158 -7.71 11.81 -5.70
C LYS A 158 -7.62 10.57 -4.81
N ARG A 159 -7.76 10.74 -3.49
CA ARG A 159 -7.72 9.65 -2.51
C ARG A 159 -8.96 8.74 -2.58
N PHE A 160 -10.07 9.22 -3.13
CA PHE A 160 -11.29 8.41 -3.29
C PHE A 160 -11.24 7.51 -4.53
N PHE A 161 -10.34 7.79 -5.49
CA PHE A 161 -10.23 6.99 -6.72
C PHE A 161 -9.80 5.55 -6.40
N TYR A 162 -9.05 5.38 -5.31
CA TYR A 162 -8.61 4.07 -4.84
C TYR A 162 -9.76 3.14 -4.45
N PHE A 163 -10.98 3.64 -4.16
CA PHE A 163 -12.13 2.80 -3.81
C PHE A 163 -12.72 2.01 -5.00
N PHE A 164 -12.32 2.32 -6.23
CA PHE A 164 -12.67 1.48 -7.38
C PHE A 164 -12.04 0.09 -7.29
N ILE A 165 -10.82 0.00 -6.73
CA ILE A 165 -10.09 -1.25 -6.56
C ILE A 165 -10.80 -2.22 -5.60
N PRO A 166 -11.14 -1.86 -4.34
CA PRO A 166 -11.90 -2.74 -3.46
C PRO A 166 -13.29 -3.06 -4.01
N ALA A 167 -13.93 -2.16 -4.77
CA ALA A 167 -15.19 -2.48 -5.45
C ALA A 167 -15.02 -3.66 -6.42
N MET A 168 -14.01 -3.62 -7.28
CA MET A 168 -13.73 -4.70 -8.23
C MET A 168 -13.18 -5.96 -7.53
N LEU A 169 -12.47 -5.82 -6.40
CA LEU A 169 -12.07 -6.96 -5.57
C LEU A 169 -13.30 -7.71 -5.03
N ILE A 170 -14.36 -7.01 -4.60
CA ILE A 170 -15.61 -7.67 -4.17
C ILE A 170 -16.19 -8.48 -5.34
N VAL A 171 -16.28 -7.90 -6.53
CA VAL A 171 -16.77 -8.60 -7.74
C VAL A 171 -15.94 -9.85 -8.05
N TYR A 172 -14.61 -9.75 -7.94
CA TYR A 172 -13.71 -10.88 -8.12
C TYR A 172 -13.92 -11.97 -7.05
N PHE A 173 -13.95 -11.61 -5.76
CA PHE A 173 -14.13 -12.60 -4.70
C PHE A 173 -15.53 -13.20 -4.68
N LEU A 174 -16.53 -12.52 -5.26
CA LEU A 174 -17.85 -13.07 -5.52
C LEU A 174 -17.82 -14.17 -6.57
N LYS A 175 -16.99 -14.11 -7.61
CA LYS A 175 -16.85 -15.14 -8.65
C LYS A 175 -15.37 -15.39 -8.94
N GLN A 176 -14.79 -16.33 -8.20
CA GLN A 176 -13.35 -16.62 -8.18
C GLN A 176 -12.88 -17.44 -9.39
N ASP A 177 -13.24 -16.99 -10.60
CA ASP A 177 -12.89 -17.64 -11.86
C ASP A 177 -11.72 -16.91 -12.53
N THR A 178 -10.97 -17.61 -13.39
CA THR A 178 -9.87 -17.02 -14.20
C THR A 178 -10.36 -15.85 -15.06
N ARG A 179 -11.57 -15.94 -15.63
CA ARG A 179 -12.19 -14.83 -16.38
C ARG A 179 -12.36 -13.59 -15.50
N SER A 180 -12.85 -13.77 -14.27
CA SER A 180 -13.07 -12.66 -13.32
C SER A 180 -11.76 -12.06 -12.84
N TRP A 181 -10.68 -12.84 -12.77
CA TRP A 181 -9.34 -12.36 -12.47
C TRP A 181 -8.79 -11.45 -13.58
N PHE A 182 -8.97 -11.82 -14.86
CA PHE A 182 -8.62 -10.95 -15.98
C PHE A 182 -9.56 -9.75 -16.12
N LEU A 183 -10.86 -9.90 -15.82
CA LEU A 183 -11.81 -8.76 -15.78
C LEU A 183 -11.44 -7.76 -14.69
N PHE A 184 -10.99 -8.23 -13.53
CA PHE A 184 -10.44 -7.37 -12.47
C PHE A 184 -9.27 -6.54 -13.02
N LEU A 185 -8.30 -7.18 -13.69
CA LEU A 185 -7.17 -6.47 -14.29
C LEU A 185 -7.62 -5.46 -15.36
N ALA A 186 -8.46 -5.88 -16.30
CA ALA A 186 -8.91 -5.02 -17.39
C ALA A 186 -9.67 -3.79 -16.89
N SER A 187 -10.62 -3.98 -15.95
CA SER A 187 -11.42 -2.89 -15.40
C SER A 187 -10.58 -1.92 -14.57
N THR A 188 -9.70 -2.42 -13.70
CA THR A 188 -8.86 -1.58 -12.84
C THR A 188 -7.76 -0.86 -13.60
N VAL A 189 -7.17 -1.47 -14.63
CA VAL A 189 -6.21 -0.81 -15.54
C VAL A 189 -6.91 0.24 -16.38
N ALA A 190 -8.10 -0.03 -16.93
CA ALA A 190 -8.87 0.97 -17.68
C ALA A 190 -9.21 2.19 -16.81
N PHE A 191 -9.65 1.96 -15.58
CA PHE A 191 -9.86 3.04 -14.60
C PHE A 191 -8.56 3.75 -14.21
N GLY A 192 -7.46 3.01 -14.10
CA GLY A 192 -6.12 3.56 -13.89
C GLY A 192 -5.66 4.47 -15.01
N ILE A 193 -5.93 4.13 -16.27
CA ILE A 193 -5.63 4.96 -17.44
C ILE A 193 -6.53 6.20 -17.46
N LEU A 194 -7.83 6.05 -17.19
CA LEU A 194 -8.75 7.18 -17.07
C LEU A 194 -8.26 8.19 -16.04
N THR A 195 -7.94 7.71 -14.83
CA THR A 195 -7.42 8.57 -13.76
C THR A 195 -6.04 9.14 -14.09
N TYR A 196 -5.18 8.41 -14.80
CA TYR A 196 -3.90 8.92 -15.28
C TYR A 196 -4.08 10.16 -16.18
N ILE A 197 -5.04 10.11 -17.11
CA ILE A 197 -5.33 11.22 -18.03
C ILE A 197 -5.98 12.40 -17.28
N VAL A 198 -6.92 12.12 -16.38
CA VAL A 198 -7.64 13.15 -15.62
C VAL A 198 -6.73 13.87 -14.61
N VAL A 199 -5.85 13.14 -13.92
CA VAL A 199 -5.04 13.66 -12.80
C VAL A 199 -3.70 14.26 -13.24
N GLY A 200 -3.27 14.04 -14.48
CA GLY A 200 -2.00 14.58 -14.98
C GLY A 200 -0.80 13.63 -14.82
N GLY A 201 -1.04 12.32 -14.92
CA GLY A 201 0.03 11.35 -15.11
C GLY A 201 0.49 10.59 -13.87
N THR A 202 -0.39 10.41 -12.88
CA THR A 202 -0.12 9.58 -11.70
C THR A 202 -0.21 8.09 -12.05
N ARG A 203 0.94 7.40 -12.07
CA ARG A 203 1.05 5.96 -12.41
C ARG A 203 0.60 5.02 -11.28
N ALA A 204 0.40 5.55 -10.07
CA ALA A 204 0.14 4.77 -8.87
C ALA A 204 -1.07 3.83 -8.99
N ASN A 205 -2.19 4.30 -9.56
CA ASN A 205 -3.41 3.48 -9.68
C ASN A 205 -3.20 2.23 -10.55
N ILE A 206 -2.48 2.38 -11.66
CA ILE A 206 -2.15 1.27 -12.57
C ILE A 206 -1.21 0.28 -11.88
N LEU A 207 -0.20 0.79 -11.17
CA LEU A 207 0.76 -0.04 -10.44
C LEU A 207 0.09 -0.84 -9.31
N ILE A 208 -0.84 -0.23 -8.57
CA ILE A 208 -1.59 -0.92 -7.51
C ILE A 208 -2.46 -2.02 -8.11
N ALA A 209 -3.19 -1.74 -9.20
CA ALA A 209 -4.01 -2.73 -9.90
C ALA A 209 -3.17 -3.94 -10.34
N PHE A 210 -2.00 -3.69 -10.95
CA PHE A 210 -1.09 -4.74 -11.39
C PHE A 210 -0.48 -5.53 -10.22
N ALA A 211 -0.05 -4.84 -9.16
CA ALA A 211 0.48 -5.50 -7.96
C ALA A 211 -0.56 -6.42 -7.31
N LEU A 212 -1.80 -5.95 -7.16
CA LEU A 212 -2.90 -6.76 -6.62
C LEU A 212 -3.23 -7.96 -7.51
N PHE A 213 -3.21 -7.79 -8.83
CA PHE A 213 -3.39 -8.89 -9.77
C PHE A 213 -2.34 -9.99 -9.54
N LEU A 214 -1.06 -9.61 -9.40
CA LEU A 214 0.03 -10.55 -9.11
C LEU A 214 -0.15 -11.25 -7.76
N PHE A 215 -0.49 -10.50 -6.70
CA PHE A 215 -0.70 -11.07 -5.37
C PHE A 215 -1.90 -12.03 -5.31
N ILE A 216 -3.00 -11.69 -5.98
CA ILE A 216 -4.14 -12.60 -6.14
C ILE A 216 -3.70 -13.88 -6.87
N GLY A 217 -2.91 -13.74 -7.93
CA GLY A 217 -2.35 -14.87 -8.68
C GLY A 217 -1.50 -15.81 -7.81
N ILE A 218 -0.67 -15.26 -6.93
CA ILE A 218 0.13 -16.04 -5.97
C ILE A 218 -0.76 -16.72 -4.94
N ALA A 219 -1.71 -15.98 -4.34
CA ALA A 219 -2.62 -16.50 -3.34
C ALA A 219 -3.48 -17.66 -3.86
N ARG A 220 -3.76 -17.69 -5.17
CA ARG A 220 -4.51 -18.76 -5.85
C ARG A 220 -3.64 -19.81 -6.53
N GLY A 221 -2.32 -19.62 -6.57
CA GLY A 221 -1.39 -20.56 -7.20
C GLY A 221 -1.37 -20.53 -8.72
N HIS A 222 -1.94 -19.50 -9.36
CA HIS A 222 -1.82 -19.27 -10.80
C HIS A 222 -0.45 -18.72 -11.21
N ILE A 223 0.23 -18.03 -10.28
CA ILE A 223 1.52 -17.38 -10.50
C ILE A 223 2.55 -17.98 -9.54
N THR A 224 3.72 -18.37 -10.06
CA THR A 224 4.86 -18.81 -9.26
C THR A 224 5.70 -17.61 -8.79
N LEU A 225 6.53 -17.79 -7.76
CA LEU A 225 7.40 -16.72 -7.26
C LEU A 225 8.36 -16.20 -8.35
N TRP A 226 8.84 -17.07 -9.24
CA TRP A 226 9.69 -16.68 -10.36
C TRP A 226 9.00 -15.77 -11.36
N MET A 227 7.71 -16.02 -11.64
CA MET A 227 6.93 -15.12 -12.49
C MET A 227 6.74 -13.74 -11.84
N LEU A 228 6.61 -13.68 -10.51
CA LEU A 228 6.60 -12.39 -9.79
C LEU A 228 7.92 -11.64 -9.96
N VAL A 229 9.05 -12.33 -9.79
CA VAL A 229 10.38 -11.74 -9.98
C VAL A 229 10.54 -11.22 -11.41
N MET A 230 10.19 -12.03 -12.41
CA MET A 230 10.25 -11.63 -13.82
C MET A 230 9.33 -10.45 -14.14
N ALA A 231 8.09 -10.46 -13.62
CA ALA A 231 7.16 -9.34 -13.77
C ALA A 231 7.67 -8.08 -13.07
N GLY A 232 8.34 -8.22 -11.92
CA GLY A 232 9.00 -7.13 -11.20
C GLY A 232 10.12 -6.52 -12.03
N VAL A 233 11.05 -7.35 -12.55
CA VAL A 233 12.16 -6.91 -13.41
C VAL A 233 11.63 -6.22 -14.67
N ALA A 234 10.67 -6.83 -15.36
CA ALA A 234 10.03 -6.22 -16.53
C ALA A 234 9.32 -4.90 -16.18
N GLY A 235 8.71 -4.81 -15.01
CA GLY A 235 8.09 -3.58 -14.50
C GLY A 235 9.10 -2.46 -14.24
N VAL A 236 10.26 -2.77 -13.65
CA VAL A 236 11.36 -1.82 -13.43
C VAL A 236 11.90 -1.30 -14.76
N VAL A 237 12.21 -2.20 -15.70
CA VAL A 237 12.72 -1.84 -17.04
C VAL A 237 11.68 -1.02 -17.80
N GLY A 238 10.41 -1.41 -17.78
CA GLY A 238 9.32 -0.68 -18.43
C GLY A 238 9.09 0.71 -17.82
N MET A 239 9.16 0.84 -16.49
CA MET A 239 9.08 2.12 -15.80
C MET A 239 10.23 3.06 -16.18
N PHE A 240 11.45 2.53 -16.26
CA PHE A 240 12.62 3.29 -16.69
C PHE A 240 12.50 3.75 -18.14
N TRP A 241 12.09 2.87 -19.06
CA TRP A 241 11.86 3.23 -20.45
C TRP A 241 10.82 4.36 -20.60
N LEU A 242 9.72 4.27 -19.84
CA LEU A 242 8.71 5.32 -19.79
C LEU A 242 9.22 6.61 -19.14
N ALA A 243 10.18 6.54 -18.23
CA ALA A 243 10.83 7.72 -17.66
C ALA A 243 11.73 8.40 -18.70
N LEU A 244 12.62 7.67 -19.37
CA LEU A 244 13.46 8.20 -20.44
C LEU A 244 12.63 8.90 -21.52
N LYS A 245 11.58 8.24 -22.00
CA LYS A 245 10.67 8.78 -23.02
C LYS A 245 9.91 10.03 -22.54
N ARG A 246 9.51 10.07 -21.26
CA ARG A 246 8.76 11.21 -20.70
C ARG A 246 9.65 12.43 -20.43
N TYR A 247 10.88 12.21 -19.99
CA TYR A 247 11.81 13.29 -19.66
C TYR A 247 12.66 13.74 -20.86
N GLY A 248 12.45 13.15 -22.04
CA GLY A 248 13.20 13.50 -23.26
C GLY A 248 14.71 13.32 -23.10
N MET A 249 15.14 12.46 -22.17
CA MET A 249 16.54 12.28 -21.87
C MET A 249 17.13 11.33 -22.92
N ASN A 250 17.85 11.88 -23.89
CA ASN A 250 18.66 11.12 -24.85
C ASN A 250 19.97 10.66 -24.18
N VAL A 251 19.83 9.86 -23.13
CA VAL A 251 20.99 9.33 -22.40
C VAL A 251 21.43 8.04 -23.09
N SER A 252 22.70 7.95 -23.45
CA SER A 252 23.29 6.79 -24.11
C SER A 252 24.49 6.27 -23.31
N GLY A 253 24.72 4.95 -23.34
CA GLY A 253 25.87 4.33 -22.67
C GLY A 253 25.83 4.42 -21.14
N GLU A 254 26.92 4.91 -20.55
CA GLU A 254 27.16 4.88 -19.10
C GLU A 254 26.26 5.81 -18.30
N GLU A 255 25.92 6.99 -18.83
CA GLU A 255 25.00 7.93 -18.18
C GLU A 255 23.58 7.35 -18.05
N ALA A 256 23.15 6.54 -19.03
CA ALA A 256 21.84 5.90 -19.00
C ALA A 256 21.80 4.82 -17.92
N PHE A 257 22.91 4.09 -17.77
CA PHE A 257 23.07 3.09 -16.72
C PHE A 257 23.16 3.73 -15.33
N TYR A 258 23.90 4.83 -15.17
CA TYR A 258 23.90 5.64 -13.96
C TYR A 258 22.49 6.09 -13.57
N THR A 259 21.78 6.71 -14.52
CA THR A 259 20.42 7.23 -14.31
C THR A 259 19.45 6.09 -13.97
N PHE A 260 19.60 4.92 -14.61
CA PHE A 260 18.84 3.72 -14.29
C PHE A 260 19.07 3.27 -12.85
N LEU A 261 20.33 3.10 -12.44
CA LEU A 261 20.68 2.65 -11.09
C LEU A 261 20.19 3.63 -10.02
N TYR A 262 20.45 4.92 -10.24
CA TYR A 262 20.05 6.00 -9.34
C TYR A 262 18.53 6.06 -9.16
N LEU A 263 17.77 6.15 -10.25
CA LEU A 263 16.31 6.20 -10.18
C LEU A 263 15.71 4.91 -9.63
N THR A 264 16.27 3.75 -9.97
CA THR A 264 15.77 2.46 -9.48
C THR A 264 15.98 2.33 -7.97
N ARG A 265 17.15 2.74 -7.46
CA ARG A 265 17.43 2.77 -6.02
C ARG A 265 16.44 3.67 -5.30
N ASP A 266 16.32 4.94 -5.69
CA ASP A 266 15.45 5.89 -4.99
C ASP A 266 13.95 5.52 -5.13
N THR A 267 13.57 4.92 -6.27
CA THR A 267 12.18 4.53 -6.55
C THR A 267 11.76 3.26 -5.84
N PHE A 268 12.64 2.32 -5.52
CA PHE A 268 12.25 1.04 -4.91
C PHE A 268 12.80 0.83 -3.50
N SER A 269 14.00 1.35 -3.22
CA SER A 269 14.72 1.20 -1.96
C SER A 269 15.29 2.54 -1.49
N PRO A 270 14.47 3.44 -0.93
CA PRO A 270 14.92 4.71 -0.33
C PRO A 270 15.65 4.49 1.02
N TRP A 271 16.51 3.49 1.11
CA TRP A 271 17.19 3.08 2.34
C TRP A 271 18.22 4.11 2.81
N GLU A 272 18.87 4.82 1.88
CA GLU A 272 19.82 5.90 2.18
C GLU A 272 19.17 7.09 2.89
N ASN A 273 17.86 7.32 2.69
CA ASN A 273 17.15 8.39 3.39
C ASN A 273 17.15 8.19 4.90
N LEU A 274 17.10 6.94 5.36
CA LEU A 274 17.25 6.63 6.79
C LEU A 274 18.67 6.97 7.27
N ALA A 275 19.70 6.66 6.48
CA ALA A 275 21.08 6.98 6.84
C ALA A 275 21.31 8.50 6.86
N LEU A 276 20.81 9.23 5.87
CA LEU A 276 20.83 10.71 5.84
C LEU A 276 20.15 11.32 7.07
N LEU A 277 19.02 10.75 7.48
CA LEU A 277 18.31 11.17 8.67
C LEU A 277 19.13 10.92 9.95
N LEU A 278 19.76 9.76 10.06
CA LEU A 278 20.63 9.42 11.19
C LEU A 278 21.93 10.25 11.20
N GLN A 279 22.47 10.63 10.04
CA GLN A 279 23.62 11.54 9.97
C GLN A 279 23.26 12.94 10.47
N ASN A 280 22.03 13.39 10.25
CA ASN A 280 21.53 14.68 10.70
C ASN A 280 20.72 14.57 12.00
N TYR A 281 20.99 13.56 12.83
CA TYR A 281 20.22 13.29 14.04
C TYR A 281 20.17 14.48 15.00
N ASP A 282 21.27 15.22 15.13
CA ASP A 282 21.36 16.40 16.01
C ASP A 282 20.45 17.56 15.58
N LYS A 283 19.99 17.58 14.32
CA LYS A 283 19.08 18.60 13.79
C LYS A 283 17.61 18.22 13.98
N ILE A 284 17.32 17.01 14.47
CA ILE A 284 15.95 16.51 14.60
C ILE A 284 15.31 17.06 15.87
N GLU A 285 14.28 17.87 15.69
CA GLU A 285 13.32 18.19 16.75
C GLU A 285 12.23 17.13 16.77
N PHE A 286 12.16 16.34 17.85
CA PHE A 286 11.19 15.26 17.97
C PHE A 286 9.76 15.77 17.92
N GLN A 287 9.00 15.30 16.94
CA GLN A 287 7.65 15.77 16.66
C GLN A 287 6.57 15.03 17.48
N GLY A 288 6.94 14.02 18.27
CA GLY A 288 5.98 13.16 18.97
C GLY A 288 5.03 12.46 17.99
N LEU A 289 3.75 12.35 18.37
CA LEU A 289 2.70 11.81 17.51
C LEU A 289 2.06 12.86 16.58
N ALA A 290 2.55 14.11 16.61
CA ALA A 290 1.99 15.20 15.81
C ALA A 290 1.97 14.91 14.30
N PRO A 291 2.99 14.26 13.68
CA PRO A 291 2.96 13.96 12.25
C PRO A 291 1.76 13.10 11.85
N ILE A 292 1.34 12.16 12.72
CA ILE A 292 0.15 11.32 12.49
C ILE A 292 -1.10 12.20 12.42
N VAL A 293 -1.27 13.09 13.41
CA VAL A 293 -2.42 14.00 13.49
C VAL A 293 -2.43 14.99 12.32
N ARG A 294 -1.28 15.56 11.98
CA ARG A 294 -1.12 16.49 10.87
C ARG A 294 -1.46 15.83 9.55
N ASP A 295 -1.08 14.56 9.34
CA ASP A 295 -1.41 13.86 8.08
C ASP A 295 -2.93 13.68 7.88
N PHE A 296 -3.73 13.69 8.95
CA PHE A 296 -5.20 13.74 8.85
C PHE A 296 -5.74 15.07 8.33
N TYR A 297 -4.98 16.17 8.45
CA TYR A 297 -5.44 17.48 7.98
C TYR A 297 -5.80 17.42 6.52
N VAL A 298 -5.09 16.60 5.72
CA VAL A 298 -5.36 16.41 4.29
C VAL A 298 -6.81 15.98 3.99
N PHE A 299 -7.50 15.34 4.94
CA PHE A 299 -8.89 14.93 4.78
C PHE A 299 -9.91 16.01 5.17
N ILE A 300 -9.49 17.08 5.84
CA ILE A 300 -10.36 18.17 6.27
C ILE A 300 -10.49 19.18 5.12
N PRO A 301 -11.69 19.37 4.54
CA PRO A 301 -11.87 20.33 3.46
C PRO A 301 -11.65 21.77 3.93
N SER A 302 -11.14 22.64 3.06
CA SER A 302 -10.86 24.05 3.38
C SER A 302 -12.11 24.86 3.74
N TRP A 303 -13.31 24.43 3.33
CA TRP A 303 -14.56 25.09 3.76
C TRP A 303 -14.93 24.77 5.22
N LEU A 304 -14.50 23.61 5.74
CA LEU A 304 -14.71 23.20 7.13
C LEU A 304 -13.64 23.80 8.05
N TRP A 305 -12.43 24.01 7.53
CA TRP A 305 -11.35 24.69 8.23
C TRP A 305 -10.60 25.66 7.28
N PRO A 306 -11.04 26.93 7.22
CA PRO A 306 -10.47 27.93 6.32
C PRO A 306 -9.01 28.29 6.62
N GLU A 307 -8.62 28.30 7.89
CA GLU A 307 -7.26 28.61 8.35
C GLU A 307 -6.32 27.40 8.36
N ARG A 308 -6.71 26.31 7.71
CA ARG A 308 -5.90 25.10 7.66
C ARG A 308 -4.58 25.39 6.93
N PRO A 309 -3.42 24.92 7.44
CA PRO A 309 -2.17 24.99 6.70
C PRO A 309 -2.26 24.22 5.37
N ASP A 310 -1.93 24.91 4.27
CA ASP A 310 -1.89 24.30 2.93
C ASP A 310 -0.82 23.21 2.83
N LEU A 311 0.31 23.44 3.49
CA LEU A 311 1.45 22.53 3.58
C LEU A 311 1.40 21.77 4.90
N VAL A 312 1.01 20.49 4.82
CA VAL A 312 0.95 19.61 5.98
C VAL A 312 2.34 19.10 6.33
N VAL A 313 2.87 19.46 7.49
CA VAL A 313 4.16 18.96 8.00
C VAL A 313 3.97 17.53 8.54
N ASN A 314 3.86 16.57 7.62
CA ASN A 314 4.01 15.14 7.93
C ASN A 314 5.50 14.77 7.95
N THR A 315 5.81 13.51 8.25
CA THR A 315 7.21 13.11 8.46
C THR A 315 8.05 13.23 7.19
N ALA A 316 7.45 12.99 6.02
CA ALA A 316 8.13 13.16 4.74
C ALA A 316 8.48 14.63 4.48
N ASN A 317 7.52 15.53 4.70
CA ASN A 317 7.75 16.97 4.52
C ASN A 317 8.73 17.53 5.56
N TYR A 318 8.65 17.09 6.81
CA TYR A 318 9.62 17.45 7.85
C TYR A 318 11.05 17.03 7.46
N PHE A 319 11.24 15.77 7.06
CA PHE A 319 12.55 15.29 6.62
C PHE A 319 13.07 16.10 5.41
N THR A 320 12.17 16.43 4.49
CA THR A 320 12.54 17.12 3.26
C THR A 320 12.90 18.59 3.50
N TRP A 321 12.12 19.30 4.32
CA TRP A 321 12.28 20.74 4.53
C TRP A 321 13.28 21.04 5.65
N GLU A 322 13.13 20.40 6.81
CA GLU A 322 13.91 20.75 8.00
C GLU A 322 15.24 20.02 8.03
N VAL A 323 15.30 18.77 7.56
CA VAL A 323 16.54 17.97 7.63
C VAL A 323 17.36 18.12 6.36
N LEU A 324 16.76 17.99 5.18
CA LEU A 324 17.43 18.09 3.89
C LEU A 324 17.51 19.53 3.32
N ASN A 325 16.82 20.50 3.93
CA ASN A 325 16.72 21.87 3.44
C ASN A 325 16.25 21.96 1.97
N TYR A 326 15.33 21.10 1.57
CA TYR A 326 14.89 20.95 0.18
C TYR A 326 13.45 21.41 -0.02
N HIS A 327 13.23 22.60 -0.56
CA HIS A 327 11.90 23.23 -0.62
C HIS A 327 11.20 23.13 -1.98
N ALA A 328 11.69 22.30 -2.90
CA ALA A 328 11.24 22.28 -4.30
C ALA A 328 9.90 21.53 -4.56
N GLY A 329 9.05 21.40 -3.54
CA GLY A 329 7.69 20.84 -3.66
C GLY A 329 7.62 19.32 -3.87
N LEU A 330 8.73 18.58 -3.80
CA LEU A 330 8.76 17.12 -3.84
C LEU A 330 9.10 16.58 -2.45
N ALA A 331 8.17 15.83 -1.84
CA ALA A 331 8.37 15.20 -0.54
C ALA A 331 9.19 13.91 -0.67
N ILE A 332 10.32 13.85 0.03
CA ILE A 332 11.17 12.66 0.17
C ILE A 332 10.78 11.94 1.45
N SER A 333 10.50 10.64 1.34
CA SER A 333 10.12 9.82 2.49
C SER A 333 11.35 9.32 3.27
N PRO A 334 11.39 9.46 4.60
CA PRO A 334 12.40 8.84 5.46
C PRO A 334 12.12 7.36 5.77
N THR A 335 11.14 6.72 5.13
CA THR A 335 10.70 5.32 5.31
C THR A 335 10.03 5.02 6.65
N LEU A 336 9.59 3.78 6.86
CA LEU A 336 9.01 3.31 8.12
C LEU A 336 9.86 3.68 9.33
N ILE A 337 11.15 3.34 9.31
CA ILE A 337 12.03 3.52 10.47
C ILE A 337 12.33 4.99 10.67
N GLY A 338 12.63 5.74 9.61
CA GLY A 338 12.90 7.17 9.74
C GLY A 338 11.68 7.92 10.23
N SER A 339 10.46 7.48 9.88
CA SER A 339 9.24 8.05 10.45
C SER A 339 9.15 7.90 11.97
N LEU A 340 9.57 6.75 12.50
CA LEU A 340 9.63 6.51 13.94
C LEU A 340 10.71 7.36 14.62
N VAL A 341 11.85 7.53 13.96
CA VAL A 341 12.96 8.35 14.48
C VAL A 341 12.58 9.83 14.58
N VAL A 342 11.85 10.39 13.60
CA VAL A 342 11.34 11.76 13.69
C VAL A 342 10.30 11.92 14.81
N MET A 343 9.47 10.91 15.05
CA MET A 343 8.45 10.96 16.09
C MET A 343 9.04 10.94 17.50
N GLY A 344 10.04 10.10 17.78
CA GLY A 344 10.57 9.98 19.15
C GLY A 344 11.94 9.35 19.26
N GLY A 345 12.75 9.49 18.21
CA GLY A 345 14.13 9.05 18.19
C GLY A 345 14.29 7.53 18.14
N ILE A 346 15.47 7.07 18.56
CA ILE A 346 15.88 5.66 18.49
C ILE A 346 14.96 4.77 19.34
N TRP A 347 14.40 5.29 20.44
CA TRP A 347 13.48 4.56 21.32
C TRP A 347 12.13 4.21 20.68
N PHE A 348 11.73 4.93 19.63
CA PHE A 348 10.50 4.63 18.91
C PHE A 348 10.66 3.49 17.90
N ILE A 349 11.89 3.09 17.56
CA ILE A 349 12.17 1.94 16.69
C ILE A 349 11.62 0.63 17.29
N PRO A 350 11.97 0.20 18.52
CA PRO A 350 11.44 -1.03 19.10
C PRO A 350 9.92 -0.95 19.34
N LEU A 351 9.40 0.21 19.77
CA LEU A 351 7.96 0.40 19.97
C LEU A 351 7.18 0.29 18.66
N GLY A 352 7.69 0.93 17.60
CA GLY A 352 7.12 0.84 16.26
C GLY A 352 7.21 -0.57 15.70
N ALA A 353 8.29 -1.31 15.95
CA ALA A 353 8.42 -2.70 15.52
C ALA A 353 7.35 -3.61 16.15
N ILE A 354 7.07 -3.41 17.45
CA ILE A 354 5.97 -4.09 18.15
C ILE A 354 4.62 -3.70 17.54
N GLY A 355 4.37 -2.39 17.39
CA GLY A 355 3.12 -1.87 16.81
C GLY A 355 2.84 -2.42 15.41
N VAL A 356 3.85 -2.39 14.53
CA VAL A 356 3.76 -2.95 13.17
C VAL A 356 3.56 -4.47 13.21
N GLY A 357 4.23 -5.18 14.12
CA GLY A 357 4.02 -6.61 14.34
C GLY A 357 2.56 -6.95 14.66
N LEU A 358 1.92 -6.15 15.51
CA LEU A 358 0.51 -6.29 15.86
C LEU A 358 -0.43 -5.94 14.69
N ILE A 359 -0.12 -4.89 13.94
CA ILE A 359 -0.89 -4.46 12.76
C ILE A 359 -0.91 -5.57 11.70
N ILE A 360 0.26 -6.08 11.32
CA ILE A 360 0.36 -7.13 10.29
C ILE A 360 -0.36 -8.40 10.75
N LYS A 361 -0.18 -8.77 12.02
CA LYS A 361 -0.90 -9.89 12.63
C LYS A 361 -2.42 -9.71 12.64
N TRP A 362 -2.90 -8.49 12.84
CA TRP A 362 -4.33 -8.18 12.77
C TRP A 362 -4.86 -8.39 11.34
N PHE A 363 -4.15 -7.91 10.32
CA PHE A 363 -4.53 -8.16 8.92
C PHE A 363 -4.56 -9.65 8.58
N ASP A 364 -3.57 -10.42 9.02
CA ASP A 364 -3.56 -11.87 8.84
C ASP A 364 -4.74 -12.54 9.52
N TRP A 365 -5.07 -12.12 10.73
CA TRP A 365 -6.21 -12.63 11.46
C TRP A 365 -7.55 -12.33 10.76
N VAL A 366 -7.74 -11.10 10.25
CA VAL A 366 -8.95 -10.75 9.46
C VAL A 366 -9.01 -11.57 8.17
N TYR A 367 -7.87 -11.78 7.52
CA TYR A 367 -7.79 -12.54 6.28
C TYR A 367 -8.09 -14.04 6.47
N GLU A 368 -7.54 -14.65 7.53
CA GLU A 368 -7.84 -16.03 7.90
C GLU A 368 -9.33 -16.22 8.24
N GLN A 369 -9.93 -15.25 8.94
CA GLN A 369 -11.39 -15.25 9.14
C GLN A 369 -12.17 -15.15 7.84
N GLY A 370 -11.73 -14.29 6.92
CA GLY A 370 -12.33 -14.17 5.59
C GLY A 370 -12.30 -15.50 4.83
N LYS A 371 -11.23 -16.30 4.97
CA LYS A 371 -11.12 -17.63 4.35
C LYS A 371 -11.97 -18.70 5.04
N ALA A 372 -12.05 -18.68 6.36
CA ALA A 372 -12.79 -19.66 7.14
C ALA A 372 -14.31 -19.44 7.14
N GLU A 373 -14.78 -18.27 6.71
CA GLU A 373 -16.19 -17.90 6.72
C GLU A 373 -17.01 -18.73 5.70
N PRO A 374 -18.07 -19.44 6.14
CA PRO A 374 -18.91 -20.24 5.23
C PRO A 374 -19.77 -19.38 4.31
N ASN A 375 -20.13 -18.16 4.74
CA ASN A 375 -20.89 -17.23 3.91
C ASN A 375 -19.98 -16.56 2.86
N ARG A 376 -20.16 -16.96 1.60
CA ARG A 376 -19.45 -16.44 0.42
C ARG A 376 -19.46 -14.90 0.33
N TYR A 377 -20.56 -14.26 0.70
CA TYR A 377 -20.73 -12.81 0.60
C TYR A 377 -19.89 -12.06 1.65
N LYS A 378 -19.94 -12.54 2.89
CA LYS A 378 -19.11 -11.99 3.98
C LYS A 378 -17.63 -12.28 3.74
N SER A 379 -17.30 -13.48 3.28
CA SER A 379 -15.95 -13.86 2.87
C SER A 379 -15.39 -12.91 1.81
N ALA A 380 -16.20 -12.56 0.78
CA ALA A 380 -15.78 -11.65 -0.28
C ALA A 380 -15.49 -10.23 0.25
N ILE A 381 -16.32 -9.70 1.15
CA ILE A 381 -16.12 -8.38 1.75
C ILE A 381 -14.85 -8.35 2.61
N LEU A 382 -14.64 -9.34 3.47
CA LEU A 382 -13.46 -9.41 4.34
C LEU A 382 -12.17 -9.53 3.51
N GLN A 383 -12.17 -10.40 2.49
CA GLN A 383 -11.02 -10.54 1.60
C GLN A 383 -10.78 -9.28 0.76
N ALA A 384 -11.84 -8.62 0.26
CA ALA A 384 -11.70 -7.38 -0.48
C ALA A 384 -11.16 -6.23 0.39
N PHE A 385 -11.56 -6.14 1.66
CA PHE A 385 -10.99 -5.20 2.62
C PHE A 385 -9.49 -5.46 2.83
N CYS A 386 -9.10 -6.71 3.10
CA CYS A 386 -7.70 -7.08 3.32
C CYS A 386 -6.84 -6.82 2.08
N PHE A 387 -7.28 -7.24 0.90
CA PHE A 387 -6.56 -7.00 -0.35
C PHE A 387 -6.55 -5.51 -0.73
N GLY A 388 -7.63 -4.77 -0.48
CA GLY A 388 -7.65 -3.32 -0.66
C GLY A 388 -6.63 -2.59 0.23
N ALA A 389 -6.37 -3.13 1.41
CA ALA A 389 -5.37 -2.58 2.33
C ALA A 389 -3.91 -2.92 1.98
N ILE A 390 -3.64 -3.81 1.01
CA ILE A 390 -2.26 -4.15 0.59
C ILE A 390 -1.47 -2.89 0.19
N PHE A 391 -2.10 -1.94 -0.51
CA PHE A 391 -1.45 -0.69 -0.85
C PHE A 391 -1.00 0.09 0.40
N ASN A 392 -1.83 0.11 1.44
CA ASN A 392 -1.46 0.75 2.69
C ASN A 392 -0.26 0.05 3.35
N ILE A 393 -0.12 -1.27 3.23
CA ILE A 393 1.09 -1.97 3.72
C ILE A 393 2.35 -1.56 2.93
N ILE A 394 2.23 -1.28 1.63
CA ILE A 394 3.34 -0.71 0.83
C ILE A 394 3.72 0.67 1.37
N VAL A 395 2.71 1.52 1.61
CA VAL A 395 2.89 2.86 2.21
C VAL A 395 3.54 2.77 3.58
N LEU A 396 3.15 1.79 4.41
CA LEU A 396 3.73 1.59 5.73
C LEU A 396 5.24 1.38 5.65
N ALA A 397 5.71 0.48 4.77
CA ALA A 397 7.14 0.21 4.62
C ALA A 397 7.88 1.41 4.02
N ARG A 398 7.31 2.03 2.98
CA ARG A 398 8.01 3.00 2.12
C ARG A 398 7.87 4.45 2.54
N GLU A 399 6.70 4.85 2.99
CA GLU A 399 6.37 6.25 3.29
C GLU A 399 6.47 6.56 4.79
N GLY A 400 6.01 5.65 5.65
CA GLY A 400 6.04 5.87 7.10
C GLY A 400 4.79 5.38 7.82
N LEU A 401 4.86 5.36 9.15
CA LEU A 401 3.75 4.96 10.01
C LEU A 401 2.61 6.00 10.02
N ASP A 402 2.93 7.29 9.94
CA ASP A 402 1.96 8.39 9.86
C ASP A 402 1.07 8.31 8.62
N SER A 403 1.68 8.26 7.43
CA SER A 403 0.97 8.11 6.16
C SER A 403 0.15 6.82 6.11
N PHE A 404 0.64 5.75 6.74
CA PHE A 404 -0.11 4.50 6.87
C PHE A 404 -1.37 4.65 7.72
N VAL A 405 -1.24 5.18 8.94
CA VAL A 405 -2.36 5.27 9.89
C VAL A 405 -3.48 6.13 9.30
N SER A 406 -3.13 7.28 8.73
CA SER A 406 -4.10 8.19 8.13
C SER A 406 -4.87 7.51 6.97
N ARG A 407 -4.15 6.82 6.07
CA ARG A 407 -4.74 6.14 4.92
C ARG A 407 -5.57 4.91 5.30
N VAL A 408 -5.12 4.10 6.27
CA VAL A 408 -5.89 2.93 6.74
C VAL A 408 -7.16 3.36 7.46
N VAL A 409 -7.08 4.38 8.32
CA VAL A 409 -8.27 4.89 9.03
C VAL A 409 -9.26 5.45 8.01
N PHE A 410 -8.81 6.30 7.09
CA PHE A 410 -9.67 6.84 6.03
C PHE A 410 -10.28 5.73 5.14
N PHE A 411 -9.45 4.78 4.68
CA PHE A 411 -9.92 3.63 3.91
C PHE A 411 -10.98 2.83 4.66
N SER A 412 -10.72 2.52 5.94
CA SER A 412 -11.62 1.73 6.77
C SER A 412 -12.93 2.46 7.06
N LEU A 413 -12.88 3.78 7.31
CA LEU A 413 -14.07 4.59 7.56
C LEU A 413 -14.98 4.63 6.33
N VAL A 414 -14.44 4.96 5.14
CA VAL A 414 -15.24 5.01 3.92
C VAL A 414 -15.77 3.62 3.55
N PHE A 415 -14.93 2.58 3.66
CA PHE A 415 -15.36 1.21 3.40
C PHE A 415 -16.49 0.76 4.33
N LEU A 416 -16.36 1.04 5.63
CA LEU A 416 -17.38 0.74 6.63
C LEU A 416 -18.66 1.54 6.39
N LEU A 417 -18.55 2.82 6.04
CA LEU A 417 -19.69 3.68 5.73
C LEU A 417 -20.45 3.15 4.51
N CYS A 418 -19.76 2.75 3.43
CA CYS A 418 -20.40 2.12 2.28
C CYS A 418 -21.09 0.80 2.66
N LEU A 419 -20.50 0.01 3.55
CA LEU A 419 -21.07 -1.24 4.04
C LEU A 419 -22.33 -1.01 4.89
N VAL A 420 -22.28 -0.05 5.82
CA VAL A 420 -23.44 0.34 6.64
C VAL A 420 -24.55 0.93 5.77
N MET A 421 -24.21 1.80 4.82
CA MET A 421 -25.17 2.36 3.87
C MET A 421 -25.81 1.28 3.00
N ALA A 422 -25.05 0.29 2.54
CA ALA A 422 -25.60 -0.85 1.81
C ALA A 422 -26.60 -1.65 2.66
N LYS A 423 -26.35 -1.82 3.96
CA LYS A 423 -27.30 -2.46 4.89
C LYS A 423 -28.57 -1.63 5.09
N LEU A 424 -28.43 -0.33 5.29
CA LEU A 424 -29.58 0.58 5.45
C LEU A 424 -30.44 0.61 4.19
N LEU A 425 -29.82 0.70 3.01
CA LEU A 425 -30.53 0.64 1.73
C LEU A 425 -31.21 -0.71 1.52
N TYR A 426 -30.56 -1.81 1.91
CA TYR A 426 -31.20 -3.13 1.86
C TYR A 426 -32.44 -3.19 2.75
N TRP A 427 -32.37 -2.68 3.99
CA TRP A 427 -33.53 -2.62 4.89
C TRP A 427 -34.65 -1.74 4.33
N ALA A 428 -34.31 -0.60 3.72
CA ALA A 428 -35.29 0.26 3.06
C ALA A 428 -35.96 -0.45 1.87
N PHE A 429 -35.20 -1.16 1.04
CA PHE A 429 -35.75 -1.93 -0.08
C PHE A 429 -36.59 -3.12 0.35
N ASP A 430 -36.24 -3.76 1.48
CA ASP A 430 -37.02 -4.84 2.06
C ASP A 430 -38.34 -4.32 2.64
N ALA A 431 -38.31 -3.18 3.36
CA ALA A 431 -39.51 -2.49 3.85
C ALA A 431 -40.45 -2.05 2.72
N CYS A 432 -39.90 -1.65 1.57
CA CYS A 432 -40.66 -1.30 0.36
C CYS A 432 -41.10 -2.52 -0.48
N GLY A 433 -40.80 -3.75 -0.06
CA GLY A 433 -41.19 -4.98 -0.78
C GLY A 433 -40.46 -5.19 -2.13
N MET A 434 -39.39 -4.46 -2.40
CA MET A 434 -38.64 -4.53 -3.68
C MET A 434 -37.69 -5.73 -3.74
N VAL A 435 -37.41 -6.37 -2.60
CA VAL A 435 -36.55 -7.56 -2.53
C VAL A 435 -37.40 -8.82 -2.71
N ARG A 436 -37.44 -9.36 -3.94
CA ARG A 436 -37.99 -10.71 -4.16
C ARG A 436 -37.13 -11.74 -3.44
N GLN A 437 -37.61 -12.25 -2.31
CA GLN A 437 -37.08 -13.47 -1.71
C GLN A 437 -37.29 -14.64 -2.69
N ARG A 438 -36.30 -14.89 -3.56
CA ARG A 438 -36.20 -16.18 -4.23
C ARG A 438 -35.85 -17.21 -3.15
N VAL A 439 -36.87 -17.81 -2.54
CA VAL A 439 -37.02 -19.25 -2.24
C VAL A 439 -38.08 -19.47 -1.14
N ARG A 440 -39.26 -19.93 -1.55
CA ARG A 440 -39.99 -21.03 -0.88
C ARG A 440 -40.79 -21.90 -1.88
N ASN A 441 -40.43 -21.96 -3.16
CA ASN A 441 -41.14 -22.82 -4.14
C ASN A 441 -40.45 -24.16 -4.47
N SER A 442 -39.25 -24.43 -3.94
CA SER A 442 -38.59 -25.74 -4.15
C SER A 442 -38.98 -26.82 -3.13
N MET A 443 -39.54 -26.46 -1.97
CA MET A 443 -40.11 -27.45 -1.03
C MET A 443 -41.57 -27.81 -1.37
N SER A 444 -42.38 -26.84 -1.83
CA SER A 444 -43.77 -27.13 -2.25
C SER A 444 -43.84 -28.02 -3.49
N ALA A 445 -42.89 -27.88 -4.43
CA ALA A 445 -42.84 -28.74 -5.63
C ALA A 445 -42.32 -30.15 -5.34
N ARG A 446 -41.61 -30.36 -4.22
CA ARG A 446 -41.12 -31.68 -3.79
C ARG A 446 -42.13 -32.41 -2.90
N GLN A 447 -42.94 -31.69 -2.13
CA GLN A 447 -44.07 -32.26 -1.38
C GLN A 447 -45.27 -32.61 -2.29
N ALA A 448 -45.58 -31.81 -3.30
CA ALA A 448 -46.62 -32.15 -4.28
C ALA A 448 -46.27 -33.40 -5.11
N LYS A 449 -44.97 -33.68 -5.33
CA LYS A 449 -44.53 -34.89 -6.04
C LYS A 449 -44.49 -36.17 -5.18
N ILE A 450 -44.70 -36.06 -3.87
CA ILE A 450 -44.71 -37.19 -2.94
C ILE A 450 -46.13 -37.55 -2.48
N SER A 451 -47.14 -36.69 -2.68
CA SER A 451 -48.54 -37.07 -2.44
C SER A 451 -49.26 -37.65 -3.67
N ASP A 452 -48.62 -37.61 -4.84
CA ASP A 452 -49.16 -38.16 -6.10
C ASP A 452 -48.47 -39.49 -6.53
N ALA A 453 -47.73 -40.12 -5.60
CA ALA A 453 -47.15 -41.45 -5.73
C ALA A 453 -47.48 -42.25 -4.47
#